data_AF-A0A9E5E1A4-F1
#
_entry.id   AF-A0A9E5E1A4-F1
#
_cell.length_a   1.000
_cell.length_b   1.000
_cell.length_c   1.000
_cell.angle_alpha   90.00
_cell.angle_beta   90.00
_cell.angle_gamma   90.00
#
_symmetry.space_group_name_H-M   'P 1'
#
loop_
_entity.id
_entity.type
_entity.pdbx_description
1 polymer ?
#
loop_
_entity_poly.entity_id
_entity_poly.type
_entity_poly.pdbx_seq_one_letter_code
_entity_poly.pdbx_strand_id
1 'polypeptide(L)'
;MARLFIGIVVTLLAGPCSLRAAPAKVDFARDILPILSDNCFHCHGPDEKSREAKLRLDTKEGALRVKDPVVVPGKSAVSELIKRITTKDADDLMPPPDSKRKLTS
;
A
#
# COMPACT_ATOMS: atom_id res chain seq x y z
N MET A 1 67.55 36.34 0.24
CA MET A 1 66.21 36.90 0.49
C MET A 1 65.18 35.95 -0.10
N ALA A 2 64.03 35.83 0.58
CA ALA A 2 62.79 35.17 0.17
C ALA A 2 62.79 33.62 0.00
N ARG A 3 62.21 32.99 1.02
CA ARG A 3 61.71 31.61 1.08
C ARG A 3 60.54 31.42 0.11
N LEU A 4 60.37 30.24 -0.47
CA LEU A 4 59.05 29.78 -0.91
C LEU A 4 58.87 28.30 -0.56
N PHE A 5 58.26 28.06 0.60
CA PHE A 5 57.73 26.74 0.96
C PHE A 5 56.33 26.63 0.34
N ILE A 6 56.21 25.82 -0.72
CA ILE A 6 54.91 25.51 -1.33
C ILE A 6 54.28 24.40 -0.48
N GLY A 7 53.40 24.80 0.44
CA GLY A 7 52.58 23.88 1.21
C GLY A 7 51.43 23.35 0.36
N ILE A 8 51.44 22.05 0.08
CA ILE A 8 50.31 21.34 -0.52
C ILE A 8 49.26 21.15 0.57
N VAL A 9 48.17 21.91 0.48
CA VAL A 9 46.96 21.69 1.29
C VAL A 9 46.15 20.58 0.63
N VAL A 10 46.20 19.37 1.20
CA VAL A 10 45.29 18.27 0.82
C VAL A 10 43.96 18.51 1.52
N THR A 11 43.02 19.14 0.82
CA THR A 11 41.65 19.31 1.29
C THR A 11 40.91 17.98 1.12
N LEU A 12 40.74 17.23 2.20
CA LEU A 12 39.92 16.03 2.24
C LEU A 12 38.44 16.45 2.18
N LEU A 13 37.85 16.50 0.98
CA LEU A 13 36.40 16.66 0.82
C LEU A 13 35.70 15.40 1.34
N ALA A 14 35.37 15.39 2.63
CA ALA A 14 34.37 14.48 3.18
C ALA A 14 33.00 14.86 2.59
N GLY A 15 32.65 14.25 1.46
CA GLY A 15 31.34 14.43 0.84
C GLY A 15 30.23 13.98 1.78
N PRO A 16 29.07 14.65 1.78
CA PRO A 16 27.96 14.30 2.65
C PRO A 16 27.49 12.87 2.36
N CYS A 17 27.72 11.98 3.32
CA CYS A 17 27.14 10.64 3.34
C CYS A 17 25.62 10.79 3.54
N SER A 18 24.88 10.81 2.45
CA SER A 18 23.42 10.81 2.50
C SER A 18 22.95 9.46 3.05
N LEU A 19 22.62 9.42 4.33
CA LEU A 19 21.88 8.34 4.96
C LEU A 19 20.48 8.30 4.32
N ARG A 20 20.33 7.46 3.30
CA ARG A 20 19.03 7.13 2.72
C ARG A 20 18.25 6.35 3.78
N ALA A 21 17.30 7.01 4.44
CA ALA A 21 16.38 6.33 5.35
C ALA A 21 15.69 5.19 4.60
N ALA A 22 15.68 4.00 5.20
CA ALA A 22 14.93 2.87 4.66
C ALA A 22 13.45 3.24 4.59
N PRO A 23 12.72 2.83 3.53
CA PRO A 23 11.28 3.06 3.47
C PRO A 23 10.63 2.48 4.71
N ALA A 24 9.73 3.25 5.33
CA ALA A 24 9.00 2.81 6.50
C ALA A 24 8.26 1.50 6.18
N LYS A 25 8.31 0.53 7.10
CA LYS A 25 7.51 -0.69 6.97
C LYS A 25 6.04 -0.32 7.02
N VAL A 26 5.27 -0.86 6.08
CA VAL A 26 3.81 -0.77 6.07
C VAL A 26 3.29 -1.50 7.30
N ASP A 27 2.46 -0.81 8.07
CA ASP A 27 1.71 -1.34 9.21
C ASP A 27 0.24 -1.50 8.83
N PHE A 28 -0.34 -2.68 9.07
CA PHE A 28 -1.71 -2.93 8.66
C PHE A 28 -2.72 -2.02 9.35
N ALA A 29 -2.60 -1.82 10.67
CA ALA A 29 -3.59 -1.08 11.45
C ALA A 29 -3.54 0.42 11.16
N ARG A 30 -2.35 0.97 10.96
CA ARG A 30 -2.15 2.39 10.64
C ARG A 30 -2.39 2.70 9.17
N ASP A 31 -1.88 1.86 8.26
CA ASP A 31 -1.76 2.23 6.84
C ASP A 31 -2.82 1.55 5.96
N ILE A 32 -3.32 0.35 6.30
CA ILE A 32 -4.24 -0.43 5.44
C ILE A 32 -5.68 -0.42 5.95
N LEU A 33 -5.87 -0.61 7.26
CA LEU A 33 -7.19 -0.71 7.87
C LEU A 33 -8.07 0.53 7.63
N PRO A 34 -7.57 1.78 7.72
CA PRO A 34 -8.38 2.96 7.42
C PRO A 34 -8.90 2.96 5.98
N ILE A 35 -8.05 2.56 5.02
CA ILE A 35 -8.43 2.48 3.60
C ILE A 35 -9.59 1.49 3.41
N LEU A 36 -9.48 0.30 4.01
CA LEU A 36 -10.52 -0.73 3.91
C LEU A 36 -11.82 -0.33 4.64
N SER A 37 -11.69 0.32 5.80
CA SER A 37 -12.83 0.81 6.57
C SER A 37 -13.64 1.83 5.80
N ASP A 38 -12.96 2.81 5.20
CA ASP A 38 -13.62 3.92 4.51
C ASP A 38 -14.22 3.48 3.17
N ASN A 39 -13.54 2.58 2.47
CA ASN A 39 -13.84 2.28 1.06
C ASN A 39 -14.50 0.92 0.81
N CYS A 40 -14.37 -0.06 1.72
CA CYS A 40 -14.71 -1.45 1.43
C CYS A 40 -15.74 -2.07 2.40
N PHE A 41 -15.69 -1.73 3.70
CA PHE A 41 -16.51 -2.43 4.70
C PHE A 41 -18.00 -2.19 4.61
N HIS A 42 -18.44 -1.16 3.88
CA HIS A 42 -19.87 -0.94 3.66
C HIS A 42 -20.53 -2.09 2.90
N CYS A 43 -19.88 -2.61 1.85
CA CYS A 43 -20.40 -3.72 1.04
C CYS A 43 -19.72 -5.06 1.38
N HIS A 44 -18.56 -5.07 2.02
CA HIS A 44 -17.80 -6.29 2.32
C HIS A 44 -17.37 -6.38 3.80
N GLY A 45 -18.18 -5.82 4.70
CA GLY A 45 -17.90 -5.78 6.14
C GLY A 45 -18.91 -6.55 6.99
N PRO A 46 -19.10 -6.16 8.26
CA PRO A 46 -19.84 -6.95 9.24
C PRO A 46 -21.35 -7.00 9.00
N ASP A 47 -21.94 -5.97 8.39
CA ASP A 47 -23.38 -5.89 8.15
C ASP A 47 -23.83 -6.89 7.08
N GLU A 48 -24.59 -7.90 7.48
CA GLU A 48 -25.03 -8.97 6.57
C GLU A 48 -26.02 -8.49 5.50
N LYS A 49 -26.76 -7.41 5.77
CA LYS A 49 -27.82 -6.93 4.86
C LYS A 49 -27.26 -6.21 3.64
N SER A 50 -26.15 -5.49 3.81
CA SER A 50 -25.42 -4.82 2.75
C SER A 50 -24.27 -5.67 2.19
N ARG A 51 -23.97 -6.81 2.80
CA ARG A 51 -22.81 -7.63 2.42
C ARG A 51 -22.97 -8.34 1.08
N GLU A 52 -22.15 -7.94 0.14
CA GLU A 52 -22.03 -8.52 -1.18
C GLU A 52 -21.03 -9.69 -1.19
N ALA A 53 -21.27 -10.66 -2.08
CA ALA A 53 -20.44 -11.85 -2.32
C ALA A 53 -20.11 -12.68 -1.06
N LYS A 54 -20.84 -12.48 0.04
CA LYS A 54 -20.54 -13.04 1.38
C LYS A 54 -19.09 -12.76 1.81
N LEU A 55 -18.46 -11.70 1.28
CA LEU A 55 -17.06 -11.36 1.52
C LEU A 55 -16.93 -10.52 2.80
N ARG A 56 -15.93 -10.86 3.62
CA ARG A 56 -15.60 -10.18 4.87
C ARG A 56 -14.17 -9.67 4.81
N LEU A 57 -13.97 -8.41 4.45
CA LEU A 57 -12.65 -7.76 4.46
C LEU A 57 -12.29 -7.20 5.84
N ASP A 58 -13.27 -7.10 6.74
CA ASP A 58 -13.12 -6.64 8.11
C ASP A 58 -12.55 -7.71 9.06
N THR A 59 -12.48 -8.97 8.62
CA THR A 59 -11.87 -10.07 9.37
C THR A 59 -10.72 -10.70 8.60
N LYS A 60 -9.73 -11.21 9.34
CA LYS A 60 -8.58 -11.89 8.74
C LYS A 60 -9.00 -13.14 8.00
N GLU A 61 -9.91 -13.92 8.58
CA GLU A 61 -10.41 -15.18 8.03
C GLU A 61 -11.17 -14.96 6.71
N GLY A 62 -11.95 -13.87 6.64
CA GLY A 62 -12.68 -13.52 5.43
C GLY A 62 -11.79 -13.00 4.31
N ALA A 63 -10.81 -12.15 4.64
CA ALA A 63 -9.85 -11.61 3.67
C ALA A 63 -8.91 -12.70 3.12
N LEU A 64 -8.53 -13.67 3.97
CA LEU A 64 -7.62 -14.78 3.65
C LEU A 64 -8.36 -16.09 3.37
N ARG A 65 -9.63 -16.03 2.95
CA ARG A 65 -10.42 -17.22 2.65
C ARG A 65 -9.74 -18.10 1.60
N VAL A 66 -9.82 -19.42 1.79
CA VAL A 66 -9.16 -20.41 0.91
C VAL A 66 -9.93 -20.61 -0.39
N LYS A 67 -11.27 -20.66 -0.30
CA LYS A 67 -12.15 -20.75 -1.46
C LYS A 67 -12.34 -19.35 -2.05
N ASP A 68 -12.11 -19.21 -3.35
CA ASP A 68 -12.19 -17.94 -4.09
C ASP A 68 -11.30 -16.85 -3.45
N PRO A 69 -9.98 -17.06 -3.39
CA PRO A 69 -9.06 -16.26 -2.59
C PRO A 69 -9.03 -14.79 -3.04
N VAL A 70 -9.27 -13.88 -2.10
CA VAL A 70 -9.32 -12.44 -2.37
C VAL A 70 -7.96 -11.78 -2.15
N VAL A 71 -7.31 -12.12 -1.05
CA VAL A 71 -5.92 -11.73 -0.77
C VAL A 71 -5.06 -12.98 -0.71
N VAL A 72 -4.00 -13.02 -1.51
CA VAL A 72 -3.00 -14.09 -1.52
C VAL A 72 -1.72 -13.56 -0.87
N PRO A 73 -1.38 -14.00 0.37
CA PRO A 73 -0.20 -13.50 1.07
C PRO A 73 1.08 -13.62 0.24
N GLY A 74 1.82 -12.52 0.16
CA GLY A 74 3.08 -12.44 -0.60
C GLY A 74 2.92 -12.44 -2.12
N LYS A 75 1.70 -12.53 -2.66
CA LYS A 75 1.44 -12.58 -4.11
C LYS A 75 0.35 -11.59 -4.52
N SER A 76 0.65 -10.30 -4.37
CA SER A 76 -0.29 -9.21 -4.72
C SER A 76 -0.74 -9.28 -6.17
N ALA A 77 0.16 -9.59 -7.11
CA ALA A 77 -0.12 -9.63 -8.55
C ALA A 77 -1.23 -10.63 -8.96
N VAL A 78 -1.48 -11.67 -8.15
CA VAL A 78 -2.54 -12.66 -8.41
C VAL A 78 -3.72 -12.52 -7.47
N SER A 79 -3.65 -11.61 -6.49
CA SER A 79 -4.71 -11.37 -5.52
C SER A 79 -5.89 -10.69 -6.20
N GLU A 80 -7.09 -11.25 -6.04
CA GLU A 80 -8.30 -10.70 -6.65
C GLU A 80 -8.56 -9.25 -6.20
N LEU A 81 -8.30 -8.93 -4.93
CA LEU A 81 -8.42 -7.56 -4.41
C LEU A 81 -7.63 -6.55 -5.27
N ILE A 82 -6.41 -6.89 -5.68
CA ILE A 82 -5.57 -6.01 -6.50
C ILE A 82 -6.14 -5.88 -7.90
N LYS A 83 -6.64 -6.96 -8.50
CA LYS A 83 -7.28 -6.91 -9.82
C LYS A 83 -8.50 -5.99 -9.80
N ARG A 84 -9.34 -6.10 -8.77
CA ARG A 84 -10.57 -5.31 -8.63
C ARG A 84 -10.31 -3.82 -8.46
N ILE A 85 -9.24 -3.42 -7.78
CA ILE A 85 -8.91 -2.00 -7.59
C ILE A 85 -8.09 -1.39 -8.74
N THR A 86 -7.58 -2.21 -9.67
CA THR A 86 -6.72 -1.75 -10.79
C THR A 86 -7.31 -2.02 -12.17
N THR A 87 -8.42 -2.74 -12.27
CA THR A 87 -9.09 -3.03 -13.54
C THR A 87 -9.60 -1.75 -14.21
N LYS A 88 -9.79 -1.81 -15.52
CA LYS A 88 -10.44 -0.76 -16.32
C LYS A 88 -11.90 -1.09 -16.64
N ASP A 89 -12.33 -2.30 -16.32
CA ASP A 89 -13.72 -2.74 -16.48
C ASP A 89 -14.56 -2.13 -15.35
N ALA A 90 -15.54 -1.31 -15.71
CA ALA A 90 -16.37 -0.61 -14.74
C ALA A 90 -17.28 -1.55 -13.94
N ASP A 91 -17.64 -2.72 -14.50
CA ASP A 91 -18.52 -3.69 -13.84
C ASP A 91 -17.77 -4.48 -12.77
N ASP A 92 -16.45 -4.62 -12.91
CA ASP A 92 -15.58 -5.32 -11.95
C ASP A 92 -14.79 -4.38 -11.03
N LEU A 93 -14.77 -3.07 -11.32
CA LEU A 93 -14.01 -2.08 -10.57
C LEU A 93 -14.54 -1.92 -9.16
N MET A 94 -13.64 -1.98 -8.19
CA MET A 94 -13.93 -1.72 -6.78
C MET A 94 -13.10 -0.56 -6.23
N PRO A 95 -13.69 0.36 -5.45
CA PRO A 95 -15.13 0.47 -5.18
C PRO A 95 -15.95 0.76 -6.45
N PRO A 96 -17.23 0.32 -6.51
CA PRO A 96 -18.08 0.59 -7.67
C PRO A 96 -18.18 2.10 -7.95
N PRO A 97 -18.24 2.55 -9.21
CA PRO A 97 -18.28 3.98 -9.55
C PRO A 97 -19.44 4.77 -8.91
N ASP A 98 -20.57 4.11 -8.70
CA ASP A 98 -21.80 4.66 -8.09
C ASP A 98 -21.77 4.68 -6.55
N SER A 99 -20.82 3.97 -5.93
CA SER A 99 -20.66 3.90 -4.47
C SER A 99 -20.20 5.22 -3.83
N LYS A 100 -19.76 6.19 -4.65
CA LYS A 100 -19.17 7.49 -4.25
C LYS A 100 -17.92 7.37 -3.36
N ARG A 101 -17.32 6.18 -3.25
CA ARG A 101 -16.06 5.92 -2.55
C ARG A 101 -14.91 5.94 -3.56
N LYS A 102 -13.73 6.43 -3.14
CA LYS A 102 -12.58 6.56 -4.03
C LYS A 102 -11.30 6.22 -3.28
N LEU A 103 -10.50 5.35 -3.89
CA LEU A 103 -9.13 5.12 -3.46
C LEU A 103 -8.27 6.31 -3.88
N THR A 104 -7.51 6.87 -2.95
CA THR A 104 -6.52 7.90 -3.26
C THR A 104 -5.35 7.25 -3.98
N SER A 105 -4.90 7.87 -5.09
CA SER A 105 -3.71 7.48 -5.85
C SER A 105 -2.48 8.24 -5.40
#